data_AF-A0A3D0ET40-F1
#
_entry.id   AF-A0A3D0ET40-F1
#
_cell.length_a   1.000
_cell.length_b   1.000
_cell.length_c   1.000
_cell.angle_alpha   90.00
_cell.angle_beta   90.00
_cell.angle_gamma   90.00
#
_symmetry.space_group_name_H-M   'P 1'
#
loop_
_entity.id
_entity.type
_entity.pdbx_description
1 polymer ?
#
loop_
_entity_poly.entity_id
_entity_poly.type
_entity_poly.pdbx_seq_one_letter_code
_entity_poly.pdbx_strand_id
1 'polypeptide(L)' 'MGKPTGFMEHGRVNESSTPADSRLKNYNEFVVVHSDEEASRQGSRCMDCGIPFCQSGCPVNNIIPDW' A
#
# COMPACT_ATOMS: atom_id res chain seq x y z
N MET A 1 7.69 3.47 -9.64
CA MET A 1 7.04 4.56 -8.86
C MET A 1 6.70 5.76 -9.75
N GLY A 2 5.49 6.33 -9.59
CA GLY A 2 4.89 7.19 -10.62
C GLY A 2 5.10 8.71 -10.50
N LYS A 3 5.25 9.27 -9.29
CA LYS A 3 5.37 10.73 -9.08
C LYS A 3 5.97 11.07 -7.69
N PRO A 4 7.21 11.59 -7.57
CA PRO A 4 7.83 11.87 -6.27
C PRO A 4 7.03 12.81 -5.36
N THR A 5 6.17 13.66 -5.92
CA THR A 5 5.28 14.56 -5.16
C THR A 5 3.89 13.98 -4.90
N GLY A 6 3.62 12.74 -5.29
CA GLY A 6 2.29 12.13 -5.21
C GLY A 6 1.73 12.04 -3.79
N PHE A 7 2.60 12.02 -2.77
CA PHE A 7 2.19 12.05 -1.35
C PHE A 7 1.52 13.37 -0.94
N MET A 8 1.76 14.46 -1.66
CA MET A 8 1.12 15.77 -1.41
C MET A 8 -0.26 15.87 -2.07
N GLU A 9 -0.47 15.13 -3.14
CA GLU A 9 -1.69 15.20 -3.96
C GLU A 9 -2.73 14.14 -3.58
N HIS A 10 -2.29 13.03 -2.99
CA HIS A 10 -3.15 11.91 -2.63
C HIS A 10 -3.02 11.60 -1.15
N GLY A 11 -4.16 11.47 -0.46
CA GLY A 11 -4.26 10.99 0.92
C GLY A 11 -4.04 9.47 1.02
N ARG A 12 -3.65 8.98 2.20
CA ARG A 12 -3.39 7.55 2.39
C ARG A 12 -4.75 6.89 2.49
N VAL A 13 -4.97 5.87 1.68
CA VAL A 13 -6.18 5.05 1.77
C VAL A 13 -5.74 3.71 2.32
N ASN A 14 -6.41 3.27 3.39
CA ASN A 14 -6.22 1.91 3.90
C ASN A 14 -7.22 0.98 3.21
N GLU A 15 -6.86 -0.29 3.12
CA GLU A 15 -7.73 -1.34 2.64
C GLU A 15 -9.00 -1.39 3.51
N SER A 16 -10.14 -1.61 2.86
CA SER A 16 -11.38 -1.84 3.58
C SER A 16 -11.48 -3.30 4.02
N SER A 17 -12.29 -3.58 5.03
CA SER A 17 -12.58 -4.94 5.47
C SER A 17 -14.06 -5.24 5.26
N THR A 18 -14.38 -6.50 4.97
CA THR A 18 -15.77 -6.96 4.98
C THR A 18 -16.38 -6.79 6.38
N PRO A 19 -17.71 -6.58 6.49
CA PRO A 19 -18.36 -6.36 7.78
C PRO A 19 -18.08 -7.49 8.79
N ALA A 20 -17.89 -7.11 10.06
CA ALA A 20 -17.56 -8.05 11.14
C ALA A 20 -18.54 -9.22 11.21
N ASP A 21 -19.84 -8.95 11.17
CA ASP A 21 -20.90 -9.96 11.26
C ASP A 21 -20.87 -10.98 10.11
N SER A 22 -20.35 -10.59 8.94
CA SER A 22 -20.21 -11.46 7.79
C SER A 22 -18.96 -12.34 7.89
N ARG A 23 -17.82 -11.78 8.30
CA ARG A 23 -16.54 -12.51 8.42
C ARG A 23 -16.47 -13.44 9.62
N LEU A 24 -17.37 -13.33 10.59
CA LEU A 24 -17.48 -14.29 11.71
C LEU A 24 -18.10 -15.64 11.30
N LYS A 25 -18.70 -15.73 10.09
CA LYS A 25 -19.44 -16.92 9.64
C LYS A 25 -18.60 -17.87 8.79
N ASN A 26 -17.36 -17.51 8.47
CA ASN A 26 -16.46 -18.29 7.63
C ASN A 26 -15.00 -17.93 7.94
N TYR A 27 -14.05 -18.60 7.27
CA TYR A 27 -12.61 -18.38 7.41
C TYR A 27 -11.98 -17.77 6.15
N ASN A 28 -12.78 -17.11 5.31
CA ASN A 28 -12.26 -16.47 4.10
C ASN A 28 -11.50 -15.19 4.45
N GLU A 29 -10.61 -14.78 3.55
CA GLU A 29 -9.96 -13.46 3.63
C GLU A 29 -11.01 -12.36 3.63
N PHE A 30 -10.81 -11.35 4.48
CA PHE A 30 -11.77 -10.27 4.70
C PHE A 30 -11.22 -8.90 4.34
N VAL A 31 -9.91 -8.76 4.13
CA VAL A 31 -9.30 -7.53 3.62
C VAL A 31 -9.59 -7.42 2.12
N VAL A 32 -10.20 -6.31 1.73
CA VAL A 32 -10.53 -6.03 0.33
C VAL A 32 -9.33 -5.36 -0.32
N VAL A 33 -8.76 -6.04 -1.32
CA VAL A 33 -7.62 -5.54 -2.09
C VAL A 33 -8.03 -4.29 -2.88
N HIS A 34 -7.11 -3.33 -2.99
CA HIS A 34 -7.26 -2.17 -3.87
C HIS A 34 -7.49 -2.58 -5.33
N SER A 35 -8.26 -1.77 -6.06
CA SER A 35 -8.25 -1.88 -7.51
C SER A 35 -6.88 -1.50 -8.08
N ASP A 36 -6.56 -1.92 -9.30
CA ASP A 36 -5.29 -1.57 -9.95
C ASP A 36 -5.07 -0.05 -10.02
N GLU A 37 -6.14 0.72 -10.24
CA GLU A 37 -6.10 2.18 -10.25
C GLU A 37 -5.77 2.75 -8.86
N GLU A 38 -6.42 2.23 -7.82
CA GLU A 38 -6.16 2.64 -6.44
C GLU A 38 -4.74 2.27 -6.01
N ALA A 39 -4.29 1.06 -6.34
CA ALA A 39 -2.95 0.57 -6.04
C ALA A 39 -1.88 1.42 -6.75
N SER A 40 -2.08 1.73 -8.03
CA SER A 40 -1.19 2.64 -8.79
C SER A 40 -1.12 4.03 -8.15
N ARG A 41 -2.27 4.59 -7.74
CA ARG A 41 -2.34 5.88 -7.04
C ARG A 41 -1.70 5.86 -5.64
N GLN A 42 -1.84 4.77 -4.88
CA GLN A 42 -1.18 4.65 -3.58
C GLN A 42 0.33 4.42 -3.75
N GLY A 43 0.76 3.63 -4.73
CA GLY A 43 2.17 3.43 -5.07
C GLY A 43 2.86 4.70 -5.58
N SER A 44 2.13 5.58 -6.26
CA SER A 44 2.65 6.89 -6.68
C SER A 44 2.93 7.85 -5.52
N ARG A 45 2.55 7.51 -4.27
CA ARG A 45 2.88 8.33 -3.10
C ARG A 45 4.31 8.15 -2.62
N CYS A 46 5.05 7.16 -3.08
CA CYS A 46 6.43 7.03 -2.63
C CYS A 46 7.24 8.24 -3.06
N MET A 47 8.06 8.75 -2.13
CA MET A 47 8.81 9.99 -2.30
C MET A 47 10.11 9.81 -3.09
N ASP A 48 10.47 8.57 -3.45
CA ASP A 48 11.77 8.23 -4.02
C ASP A 48 12.94 8.79 -3.19
N CYS A 49 12.90 8.50 -1.88
CA CYS A 49 13.85 9.02 -0.91
C CYS A 49 15.30 8.61 -1.25
N GLY A 50 16.23 9.56 -1.18
CA GLY A 50 17.67 9.25 -1.37
C GLY A 50 18.25 8.26 -0.36
N ILE A 51 17.66 8.17 0.85
CA ILE A 51 17.94 7.10 1.82
C ILE A 51 16.62 6.34 2.07
N PRO A 52 16.42 5.16 1.45
CA PRO A 52 15.17 4.41 1.55
C PRO A 52 15.11 3.61 2.86
N PHE A 53 14.69 4.26 3.95
CA PHE A 53 14.51 3.60 5.25
C PHE A 53 13.56 2.40 5.21
N CYS A 54 12.60 2.39 4.27
CA CYS A 54 11.72 1.24 4.04
C CYS A 54 12.51 -0.04 3.68
N GLN A 55 13.57 0.07 2.87
CA GLN A 55 14.39 -1.08 2.49
C GLN A 55 15.21 -1.59 3.69
N SER A 56 15.88 -0.69 4.43
CA SER A 56 16.65 -1.07 5.62
C SER A 56 15.78 -1.57 6.78
N GLY A 57 14.51 -1.15 6.83
CA GLY A 57 13.52 -1.64 7.79
C GLY A 57 12.94 -3.00 7.41
N CYS A 58 13.10 -3.44 6.16
CA CYS A 58 12.66 -4.75 5.71
C CYS A 58 13.71 -5.81 6.07
N PRO A 59 13.39 -6.84 6.87
CA PRO A 59 14.36 -7.85 7.29
C PRO A 59 15.00 -8.65 6.13
N VAL A 60 14.34 -8.67 4.97
CA VAL A 60 14.81 -9.36 3.76
C VAL A 60 15.34 -8.40 2.69
N ASN A 61 15.47 -7.11 3.00
CA ASN A 61 16.07 -6.09 2.13
C ASN A 61 15.43 -5.97 0.74
N ASN A 62 14.11 -6.10 0.64
CA ASN A 62 13.38 -5.87 -0.61
C ASN A 62 13.70 -4.46 -1.16
N ILE A 63 13.92 -4.35 -2.47
CA ILE A 63 14.17 -3.08 -3.16
C ILE A 63 12.84 -2.34 -3.39
N ILE A 64 12.17 -1.95 -2.29
CA ILE A 64 10.80 -1.42 -2.28
C ILE A 64 10.59 -0.26 -3.28
N PRO A 65 11.51 0.70 -3.45
CA PRO A 65 11.28 1.81 -4.38
C PRO A 65 11.29 1.43 -5.87
N ASP A 66 11.75 0.23 -6.24
CA ASP A 66 11.96 -0.13 -7.64
C ASP A 66 10.68 -0.70 -8.31
N TRP A 67 9.73 -1.19 -7.51
CA TRP A 67 8.48 -1.80 -7.98
C TRP A 67 7.24 -0.97 -7.59
#